data_AF-A0A3M1R7Z7-F1
#
_entry.id   AF-A0A3M1R7Z7-F1
#
_cell.length_a   1.000
_cell.length_b   1.000
_cell.length_c   1.000
_cell.angle_alpha   90.00
_cell.angle_beta   90.00
_cell.angle_gamma   90.00
#
_symmetry.space_group_name_H-M   'P 1'
#
loop_
_entity.id
_entity.type
_entity.pdbx_description
1 polymer ?
#
loop_
_entity_poly.entity_id
_entity_poly.type
_entity_poly.pdbx_seq_one_letter_code
_entity_poly.pdbx_strand_id
1 'polypeptide(L)'
;TGRFGLHLEARATTEEQQLLLDAPPVVMTSPPVEVQAGETVQIDGWVYIPRPITAGVDGLMITDTQHGAPLALRLGETVGWHHFSFYRTASRSGPMAVRFYLTGIGEVSIDDVRLRGRAVPGGAGQAFRPAASTLR
;
A
#
# COMPACT_ATOMS: atom_id res chain seq x y z
N THR A 1 2.87 -16.05 9.73
CA THR A 1 3.92 -15.04 9.98
C THR A 1 4.69 -14.86 8.69
N GLY A 2 4.94 -13.61 8.27
CA GLY A 2 5.79 -13.34 7.10
C GLY A 2 7.23 -13.74 7.38
N ARG A 3 7.88 -14.46 6.46
CA ARG A 3 9.29 -14.85 6.56
C ARG A 3 10.23 -13.74 6.07
N PHE A 4 9.68 -12.71 5.44
CA PHE A 4 10.40 -11.69 4.70
C PHE A 4 9.74 -10.34 4.92
N GLY A 5 10.55 -9.31 5.13
CA GLY A 5 10.16 -7.91 5.08
C GLY A 5 10.64 -7.25 3.78
N LEU A 6 10.10 -6.07 3.48
CA LEU A 6 10.51 -5.24 2.36
C LEU A 6 11.36 -4.08 2.89
N HIS A 7 12.59 -3.95 2.38
CA HIS A 7 13.43 -2.78 2.62
C HIS A 7 13.54 -1.96 1.34
N LEU A 8 13.21 -0.67 1.42
CA LEU A 8 13.32 0.30 0.34
C LEU A 8 14.39 1.31 0.72
N GLU A 9 15.28 1.61 -0.21
CA GLU A 9 16.33 2.60 -0.02
C GLU A 9 16.55 3.41 -1.29
N ALA A 10 16.72 4.72 -1.12
CA ALA A 10 17.15 5.64 -2.17
C ALA A 10 18.29 6.51 -1.63
N ARG A 11 19.36 6.63 -2.42
CA ARG A 11 20.55 7.43 -2.09
C ARG A 11 20.82 8.41 -3.22
N ALA A 12 21.11 9.66 -2.88
CA ALA A 12 21.52 10.65 -3.86
C ALA A 12 22.93 10.32 -4.36
N THR A 13 23.13 10.50 -5.66
CA THR A 13 24.44 10.36 -6.33
C THR A 13 25.00 11.70 -6.80
N THR A 14 24.17 12.74 -6.80
CA THR A 14 24.52 14.13 -7.14
C THR A 14 23.99 15.08 -6.07
N GLU A 15 24.51 16.31 -6.03
CA GLU A 15 24.00 17.35 -5.12
C GLU A 15 22.58 17.78 -5.46
N GLU A 16 22.23 17.86 -6.75
CA GLU A 16 20.87 18.20 -7.21
C GLU A 16 19.81 17.23 -6.66
N GLN A 17 20.10 15.92 -6.67
CA GLN A 17 19.23 14.87 -6.11
C GLN A 17 19.04 14.97 -4.59
N GLN A 18 19.93 15.67 -3.87
CA GLN A 18 19.77 15.89 -2.43
C GLN A 18 18.76 17.00 -2.13
N LEU A 19 18.52 17.89 -3.09
CA LEU A 19 17.64 19.05 -2.92
C LEU A 19 16.19 18.70 -3.28
N LEU A 20 15.98 18.07 -4.43
CA LEU A 20 14.65 17.77 -4.92
C LEU A 20 14.68 16.59 -5.91
N LEU A 21 13.68 15.73 -5.83
CA LEU A 21 13.35 14.74 -6.85
C LEU A 21 12.01 15.09 -7.50
N ASP A 22 11.96 14.99 -8.83
CA ASP A 22 10.75 15.25 -9.62
C ASP A 22 9.77 14.05 -9.63
N ALA A 23 10.24 12.88 -9.21
CA ALA A 23 9.45 11.65 -9.15
C ALA A 23 9.94 10.73 -8.02
N PRO A 24 9.07 9.85 -7.48
CA PRO A 24 9.48 8.86 -6.49
C PRO A 24 10.58 7.93 -7.02
N PRO A 25 11.76 7.87 -6.38
CA PRO A 25 12.87 7.03 -6.84
C PRO A 25 12.60 5.53 -6.72
N VAL A 26 11.72 5.12 -5.80
CA VAL A 26 11.35 3.71 -5.62
C VAL A 26 9.85 3.56 -5.50
N VAL A 27 9.29 2.65 -6.30
CA VAL A 27 7.88 2.27 -6.25
C VAL A 27 7.79 0.75 -6.21
N MET A 28 7.09 0.23 -5.20
CA MET A 28 6.77 -1.19 -5.08
C MET A 28 5.26 -1.37 -5.15
N THR A 29 4.80 -2.40 -5.87
CA THR A 29 3.38 -2.79 -5.94
C THR A 29 3.22 -4.19 -5.37
N SER A 30 2.26 -4.38 -4.45
CA SER A 30 1.92 -5.71 -3.94
C SER A 30 1.27 -6.57 -5.04
N PRO A 31 1.24 -7.91 -4.88
CA PRO A 31 0.27 -8.72 -5.60
C PRO A 31 -1.16 -8.20 -5.38
N PRO A 32 -2.04 -8.30 -6.40
CA PRO A 32 -3.42 -7.86 -6.26
C PRO A 32 -4.26 -8.85 -5.46
N VAL A 33 -5.31 -8.35 -4.83
CA VAL A 33 -6.43 -9.12 -4.29
C VAL A 33 -7.70 -8.78 -5.08
N GLU A 34 -8.53 -9.79 -5.34
CA GLU A 34 -9.83 -9.57 -5.98
C GLU A 34 -10.82 -8.99 -4.97
N VAL A 35 -11.52 -7.93 -5.37
CA VAL A 35 -12.52 -7.24 -4.55
C VAL A 35 -13.83 -7.07 -5.32
N GLN A 36 -14.94 -6.87 -4.60
CA GLN A 36 -16.23 -6.49 -5.19
C GLN A 36 -16.51 -5.01 -5.02
N ALA A 37 -17.20 -4.38 -5.98
CA ALA A 37 -17.65 -3.00 -5.84
C ALA A 37 -18.45 -2.82 -4.52
N GLY A 38 -18.11 -1.80 -3.74
CA GLY A 38 -18.71 -1.54 -2.43
C GLY A 38 -18.12 -2.37 -1.28
N GLU A 39 -17.26 -3.36 -1.54
CA GLU A 39 -16.54 -4.08 -0.50
C GLU A 39 -15.59 -3.16 0.27
N THR A 40 -15.52 -3.32 1.59
CA THR A 40 -14.54 -2.58 2.40
C THR A 40 -13.29 -3.40 2.59
N VAL A 41 -12.14 -2.87 2.18
CA VAL A 41 -10.82 -3.48 2.32
C VAL A 41 -10.08 -2.78 3.44
N GLN A 42 -9.64 -3.54 4.45
CA GLN A 42 -8.66 -3.08 5.42
C GLN A 42 -7.25 -3.31 4.85
N ILE A 43 -6.42 -2.28 4.89
CA ILE A 43 -5.02 -2.33 4.52
C ILE A 43 -4.23 -1.99 5.78
N ASP A 44 -3.38 -2.89 6.24
CA ASP A 44 -2.56 -2.72 7.44
C ASP A 44 -1.19 -3.35 7.30
N GLY A 45 -0.28 -2.97 8.19
CA GLY A 45 1.08 -3.49 8.25
C GLY A 45 1.93 -2.67 9.22
N TRP A 46 3.23 -2.91 9.17
CA TRP A 46 4.22 -2.22 10.00
C TRP A 46 5.21 -1.49 9.13
N VAL A 47 5.61 -0.31 9.55
CA VAL A 47 6.68 0.47 8.91
C VAL A 47 7.71 0.91 9.94
N TYR A 48 8.96 1.02 9.51
CA TYR A 48 10.01 1.66 10.27
C TYR A 48 10.79 2.61 9.36
N ILE A 49 10.76 3.89 9.72
CA ILE A 49 11.39 5.00 9.01
C ILE A 49 12.34 5.66 10.02
N PRO A 50 13.62 5.24 10.07
CA PRO A 50 14.55 5.63 11.14
C PRO A 50 14.98 7.10 11.10
N ARG A 51 14.82 7.75 9.95
CA ARG A 51 15.25 9.14 9.70
C ARG A 51 14.27 9.81 8.72
N PRO A 52 14.16 11.15 8.72
CA PRO A 52 13.35 11.85 7.74
C PRO A 52 13.74 11.50 6.31
N ILE A 53 12.73 11.29 5.46
CA ILE A 53 12.90 11.15 4.01
C ILE A 53 13.00 12.56 3.43
N THR A 54 14.10 12.85 2.73
CA THR A 54 14.41 14.18 2.19
C THR A 54 14.21 14.23 0.68
N ALA A 55 14.41 15.41 0.05
CA ALA A 55 14.27 15.62 -1.39
C ALA A 55 12.91 15.20 -1.99
N GLY A 56 11.87 15.12 -1.15
CA GLY A 56 10.50 14.81 -1.52
C GLY A 56 9.53 15.34 -0.45
N VAL A 57 8.23 15.44 -0.79
CA VAL A 57 7.23 16.07 0.08
C VAL A 57 6.46 15.06 0.94
N ASP A 58 6.18 13.88 0.40
CA ASP A 58 5.19 12.95 0.97
C ASP A 58 5.79 11.87 1.89
N GLY A 59 7.12 11.76 1.97
CA GLY A 59 7.83 10.74 2.73
C GLY A 59 7.60 9.33 2.17
N LEU A 60 7.10 8.42 3.01
CA LEU A 60 6.54 7.16 2.54
C LEU A 60 5.06 7.39 2.22
N MET A 61 4.70 7.28 0.94
CA MET A 61 3.32 7.34 0.49
C MET A 61 2.80 5.93 0.19
N ILE A 62 1.62 5.61 0.72
CA ILE A 62 0.96 4.32 0.56
C ILE A 62 -0.41 4.56 -0.09
N THR A 63 -0.66 3.95 -1.25
CA THR A 63 -1.93 4.06 -1.98
C THR A 63 -2.50 2.70 -2.33
N ASP A 64 -3.78 2.66 -2.68
CA ASP A 64 -4.37 1.55 -3.42
C ASP A 64 -4.50 1.90 -4.92
N THR A 65 -4.55 0.88 -5.77
CA THR A 65 -4.64 1.05 -7.23
C THR A 65 -5.99 1.54 -7.75
N GLN A 66 -7.03 1.62 -6.91
CA GLN A 66 -8.35 2.09 -7.33
C GLN A 66 -8.59 3.58 -7.03
N HIS A 67 -7.93 4.15 -6.02
CA HIS A 67 -8.12 5.54 -5.60
C HIS A 67 -6.88 6.42 -5.76
N GLY A 68 -5.68 5.83 -5.74
CA GLY A 68 -4.43 6.55 -5.96
C GLY A 68 -4.09 7.60 -4.90
N ALA A 69 -3.33 8.62 -5.31
CA ALA A 69 -2.72 9.62 -4.43
C ALA A 69 -3.68 10.51 -3.59
N PRO A 70 -4.90 10.86 -4.07
CA PRO A 70 -5.84 11.66 -3.28
C PRO A 70 -6.23 11.01 -1.95
N LEU A 71 -6.24 9.68 -1.90
CA LEU A 71 -6.48 8.90 -0.69
C LEU A 71 -5.21 8.20 -0.23
N ALA A 72 -4.03 8.80 -0.37
CA ALA A 72 -2.82 8.16 0.15
C ALA A 72 -2.72 8.31 1.68
N LEU A 73 -2.17 7.29 2.33
CA LEU A 73 -1.54 7.46 3.64
C LEU A 73 -0.11 7.97 3.44
N ARG A 74 0.31 8.98 4.22
CA ARG A 74 1.64 9.58 4.16
C ARG A 74 2.28 9.46 5.53
N LEU A 75 3.50 8.91 5.57
CA LEU A 75 4.23 8.65 6.81
C LEU A 75 5.63 9.26 6.73
N GLY A 76 5.99 10.00 7.78
CA GLY A 76 7.34 10.53 7.99
C GLY A 76 8.16 9.63 8.92
N GLU A 77 9.20 10.20 9.53
CA GLU A 77 10.01 9.52 10.55
C GLU A 77 9.15 8.86 11.64
N THR A 78 9.57 7.67 12.08
CA THR A 78 8.88 6.88 13.11
C THR A 78 9.83 6.49 14.24
N VAL A 79 9.33 6.47 15.47
CA VAL A 79 10.06 5.89 16.61
C VAL A 79 9.87 4.37 16.64
N GLY A 80 10.80 3.65 16.04
CA GLY A 80 10.72 2.19 15.90
C GLY A 80 9.60 1.74 14.95
N TRP A 81 9.19 0.47 15.06
CA TRP A 81 8.11 -0.08 14.25
C TRP A 81 6.76 0.57 14.58
N HIS A 82 6.16 1.20 13.59
CA HIS A 82 4.86 1.84 13.68
C HIS A 82 3.83 1.06 12.85
N HIS A 83 2.73 0.66 13.49
CA HIS A 83 1.63 0.01 12.80
C HIS A 83 0.78 1.05 12.06
N PHE A 84 0.54 0.82 10.78
CA PHE A 84 -0.42 1.61 10.00
C PHE A 84 -1.67 0.80 9.69
N SER A 85 -2.81 1.46 9.60
CA SER A 85 -4.03 0.86 9.06
C SER A 85 -4.93 1.91 8.43
N PHE A 86 -5.50 1.59 7.28
CA PHE A 86 -6.53 2.39 6.63
C PHE A 86 -7.53 1.51 5.88
N TYR A 87 -8.71 2.07 5.59
CA TYR A 87 -9.81 1.34 4.96
C TYR A 87 -10.19 1.98 3.63
N ARG A 88 -10.55 1.15 2.65
CA ARG A 88 -11.00 1.59 1.33
C ARG A 88 -12.27 0.86 0.94
N THR A 89 -13.24 1.59 0.41
CA THR A 89 -14.37 0.99 -0.28
C THR A 89 -13.97 0.79 -1.73
N ALA A 90 -14.01 -0.43 -2.25
CA ALA A 90 -13.68 -0.70 -3.64
C ALA A 90 -14.66 0.03 -4.57
N SER A 91 -14.13 0.86 -5.46
CA SER A 91 -14.93 1.66 -6.41
C SER A 91 -15.47 0.82 -7.56
N ARG A 92 -14.84 -0.34 -7.82
CA ARG A 92 -15.24 -1.32 -8.83
C ARG A 92 -14.81 -2.73 -8.42
N SER A 93 -15.52 -3.73 -8.92
CA SER A 93 -15.08 -5.13 -8.81
C SER A 93 -13.82 -5.37 -9.65
N GLY A 94 -12.96 -6.28 -9.19
CA GLY A 94 -11.71 -6.67 -9.86
C GLY A 94 -10.49 -6.52 -8.97
N PRO A 95 -9.28 -6.49 -9.55
CA PRO A 95 -8.04 -6.47 -8.77
C PRO A 95 -7.81 -5.12 -8.08
N MET A 96 -7.41 -5.19 -6.81
CA MET A 96 -6.88 -4.08 -6.01
C MET A 96 -5.51 -4.47 -5.48
N ALA A 97 -4.52 -3.59 -5.63
CA ALA A 97 -3.19 -3.76 -5.04
C ALA A 97 -2.82 -2.52 -4.23
N VAL A 98 -1.84 -2.67 -3.34
CA VAL A 98 -1.23 -1.56 -2.60
C VAL A 98 0.07 -1.16 -3.25
N ARG A 99 0.33 0.14 -3.33
CA ARG A 99 1.59 0.71 -3.81
C ARG A 99 2.28 1.47 -2.68
N PHE A 100 3.57 1.21 -2.54
CA PHE A 100 4.47 1.92 -1.64
C PHE A 100 5.41 2.77 -2.47
N TYR A 101 5.45 4.06 -2.19
CA TYR A 101 6.32 5.02 -2.83
C TYR A 101 7.26 5.58 -1.77
N LEU A 102 8.56 5.34 -1.94
CA LEU A 102 9.57 6.14 -1.27
C LEU A 102 9.72 7.39 -2.14
N THR A 103 9.17 8.52 -1.70
CA THR A 103 9.04 9.72 -2.55
C THR A 103 10.29 10.59 -2.57
N GLY A 104 11.35 10.18 -1.86
CA GLY A 104 12.54 10.98 -1.61
C GLY A 104 13.77 10.11 -1.30
N ILE A 105 14.83 10.75 -0.81
CA ILE A 105 16.06 10.10 -0.37
C ILE A 105 15.92 9.65 1.09
N GLY A 106 16.25 8.40 1.37
CA GLY A 106 16.07 7.80 2.68
C GLY A 106 15.89 6.29 2.61
N GLU A 107 15.51 5.71 3.75
CA GLU A 107 15.29 4.27 3.91
C GLU A 107 13.99 3.99 4.65
N VAL A 108 13.33 2.89 4.28
CA VAL A 108 12.08 2.43 4.87
C VAL A 108 12.12 0.92 4.97
N SER A 109 11.78 0.38 6.14
CA SER A 109 11.47 -1.05 6.30
C SER A 109 9.97 -1.22 6.46
N ILE A 110 9.40 -2.22 5.80
CA ILE A 110 7.97 -2.51 5.76
C ILE A 110 7.79 -4.00 6.02
N ASP A 111 6.87 -4.35 6.91
CA ASP A 111 6.61 -5.76 7.23
C ASP A 111 5.14 -6.04 7.48
N ASP A 112 4.79 -7.32 7.38
CA ASP A 112 3.48 -7.88 7.76
C ASP A 112 2.27 -7.19 7.09
N VAL A 113 2.46 -6.73 5.84
CA VAL A 113 1.42 -6.06 5.04
C VAL A 113 0.28 -7.03 4.74
N ARG A 114 -0.95 -6.60 5.05
CA ARG A 114 -2.17 -7.38 4.85
C ARG A 114 -3.23 -6.53 4.17
N LEU A 115 -3.88 -7.14 3.18
CA LEU A 115 -5.08 -6.63 2.54
C LEU A 115 -6.21 -7.60 2.90
N ARG A 116 -7.22 -7.11 3.62
CA ARG A 116 -8.33 -7.92 4.11
C ARG A 116 -9.65 -7.34 3.61
N GLY A 117 -10.24 -8.03 2.63
CA GLY A 117 -11.60 -7.77 2.19
C GLY A 117 -12.60 -8.11 3.28
N ARG A 118 -13.59 -7.24 3.47
CA ARG A 118 -14.71 -7.44 4.38
C ARG A 118 -15.98 -7.06 3.67
N ALA A 119 -16.85 -8.05 3.50
CA ALA A 119 -18.19 -7.84 2.99
C ALA A 119 -18.90 -6.78 3.86
N VAL A 120 -19.52 -5.79 3.21
CA VAL A 120 -20.40 -4.85 3.91
C VAL A 120 -21.67 -5.60 4.28
N PRO A 121 -22.01 -5.73 5.58
CA PRO A 121 -23.29 -6.30 5.98
C PRO A 121 -24.41 -5.41 5.44
N GLY A 122 -25.28 -5.96 4.59
CA GLY A 122 -26.44 -5.24 4.03
C GLY A 122 -26.38 -4.88 2.54
N GLY A 123 -25.31 -5.25 1.82
CA GLY A 123 -25.32 -5.23 0.36
C GLY A 123 -26.30 -6.27 -0.18
N ALA A 124 -27.46 -5.85 -0.64
CA ALA A 124 -28.41 -6.73 -1.30
C ALA A 124 -27.78 -7.36 -2.56
N GLY A 125 -27.57 -8.68 -2.52
CA GLY A 125 -27.66 -9.54 -3.70
C GLY A 125 -26.36 -9.91 -4.43
N GLN A 126 -25.58 -10.82 -3.85
CA GLN A 126 -25.42 -12.15 -4.47
C GLN A 126 -24.74 -13.11 -3.48
N ALA A 127 -25.48 -14.14 -3.10
CA ALA A 127 -24.93 -15.27 -2.37
C ALA A 127 -23.81 -15.90 -3.22
N PHE A 128 -22.64 -16.05 -2.59
CA PHE A 128 -21.53 -16.85 -3.10
C PHE A 128 -22.05 -18.22 -3.57
N ARG A 129 -22.07 -18.46 -4.88
CA ARG A 129 -22.32 -19.79 -5.46
C ARG A 129 -20.96 -20.39 -5.81
N PRO A 130 -20.50 -21.46 -5.15
CA PRO A 130 -19.35 -22.21 -5.65
C PRO A 130 -19.70 -22.80 -7.02
N ALA A 131 -18.78 -22.68 -7.98
CA ALA A 131 -18.93 -23.31 -9.28
C ALA A 131 -18.95 -24.83 -9.11
N ALA A 132 -20.09 -25.46 -9.39
CA ALA A 132 -20.16 -26.90 -9.57
C ALA A 132 -19.39 -27.25 -10.86
N SER A 133 -18.24 -27.90 -10.70
CA SER A 133 -17.53 -28.54 -11.80
C SER A 133 -18.39 -29.70 -12.31
N THR A 134 -18.90 -29.57 -13.54
CA THR A 134 -19.44 -30.73 -14.25
C THR A 134 -18.34 -31.23 -15.18
N LEU A 135 -17.76 -32.37 -14.85
CA LEU A 135 -16.97 -33.19 -15.76
C LEU A 135 -17.82 -33.58 -16.97
N ARG A 136 -17.29 -33.38 -18.18
CA ARG A 136 -17.56 -34.22 -19.35
C ARG A 136 -16.27 -34.40 -20.12
#